data_AF-A0A4Q4CVF3-F1
#
_entry.id   AF-A0A4Q4CVF3-F1
#
_cell.length_a   1.000
_cell.length_b   1.000
_cell.length_c   1.000
_cell.angle_alpha   90.00
_cell.angle_beta   90.00
_cell.angle_gamma   90.00
#
_symmetry.space_group_name_H-M   'P 1'
#
loop_
_entity.id
_entity.type
_entity.pdbx_description
1 polymer ?
#
loop_
_entity_poly.entity_id
_entity_poly.type
_entity_poly.pdbx_seq_one_letter_code
_entity_poly.pdbx_strand_id
1 'polypeptide(L)' 'MTNEGIFELGDLPLHRGGVLPGAKLVWKTHGTLNAARDNVVLYPTSYGAQHPDLEWLIGPEGVLDPGRWFI' A
#
# COMPACT_ATOMS: atom_id res chain seq x y z
N MET A 1 3.51 -13.95 1.40
CA MET A 1 2.52 -13.74 2.48
C MET A 1 1.74 -12.50 2.14
N THR A 2 0.48 -12.40 2.55
CA THR A 2 -0.37 -11.23 2.28
C THR A 2 -0.96 -10.76 3.59
N ASN A 3 -0.85 -9.46 3.89
CA ASN A 3 -1.49 -8.82 5.03
C ASN A 3 -2.28 -7.61 4.57
N GLU A 4 -3.32 -7.26 5.31
CA GLU A 4 -4.14 -6.08 5.06
C GLU A 4 -4.46 -5.37 6.38
N GLY A 5 -4.82 -4.10 6.30
CA GLY A 5 -5.15 -3.35 7.50
C GLY A 5 -5.61 -1.92 7.24
N ILE A 6 -5.88 -1.24 8.34
CA ILE A 6 -6.22 0.18 8.38
C ILE A 6 -5.18 0.85 9.27
N PHE A 7 -4.55 1.89 8.74
CA PHE A 7 -3.73 2.80 9.52
C PHE A 7 -4.58 4.02 9.90
N GLU A 8 -4.72 4.28 11.19
CA GLU A 8 -5.45 5.43 11.72
C GLU A 8 -4.51 6.64 11.74
N LEU A 9 -4.74 7.63 10.85
CA LEU A 9 -3.96 8.87 10.83
C LEU A 9 -4.48 9.88 11.86
N GLY A 10 -5.72 9.70 12.34
CA GLY A 10 -6.39 10.67 13.19
C GLY A 10 -6.73 11.94 12.42
N ASP A 11 -6.72 13.08 13.10
CA ASP A 11 -7.05 14.36 12.48
C ASP A 11 -5.91 14.84 11.59
N LEU A 12 -6.13 14.83 10.27
CA LEU A 12 -5.10 15.09 9.26
C LEU A 12 -5.21 16.53 8.70
N PRO A 13 -4.24 17.42 8.97
CA PRO A 13 -4.18 18.75 8.36
C PRO A 13 -3.97 18.64 6.85
N LEU A 14 -4.76 19.39 6.07
CA LEU A 14 -4.66 19.37 4.60
C LEU A 14 -3.79 20.52 4.10
N HIS A 15 -3.03 20.28 3.02
CA HIS A 15 -2.07 21.26 2.47
C HIS A 15 -2.69 22.63 2.11
N ARG A 16 -3.96 22.66 1.71
CA ARG A 16 -4.68 23.91 1.37
C ARG A 16 -5.52 24.47 2.52
N GLY A 17 -5.28 23.99 3.75
CA GLY A 17 -6.01 24.39 4.95
C GLY A 17 -7.16 23.44 5.28
N GLY A 18 -7.65 23.54 6.52
CA GLY A 18 -8.64 22.62 7.09
C GLY A 18 -8.01 21.34 7.65
N VAL A 19 -8.87 20.51 8.24
CA VAL A 19 -8.52 19.23 8.87
C VAL A 19 -9.51 18.17 8.38
N LEU A 20 -9.00 17.02 7.95
CA LEU A 20 -9.80 15.82 7.73
C LEU A 20 -9.87 15.04 9.05
N PRO A 21 -11.03 15.04 9.75
CA PRO A 21 -11.13 14.39 11.04
C PRO A 21 -11.09 12.86 10.90
N GLY A 22 -10.38 12.18 11.80
CA GLY A 22 -10.34 10.72 11.84
C GLY A 22 -9.96 10.04 10.52
N ALA A 23 -8.99 10.59 9.81
CA ALA A 23 -8.48 10.08 8.54
C ALA A 23 -7.90 8.66 8.70
N LYS A 24 -8.14 7.82 7.69
CA LYS A 24 -7.75 6.42 7.65
C LYS A 24 -7.10 6.08 6.31
N LEU A 25 -6.08 5.24 6.34
CA LEU A 25 -5.49 4.65 5.15
C LEU A 25 -5.68 3.14 5.17
N VAL A 26 -6.47 2.63 4.23
CA VAL A 26 -6.62 1.19 4.01
C VAL A 26 -5.46 0.72 3.13
N TRP A 27 -4.81 -0.37 3.51
CA TRP A 27 -3.65 -0.91 2.81
C TRP A 27 -3.68 -2.43 2.73
N LYS A 28 -2.93 -2.96 1.77
CA LYS A 28 -2.61 -4.38 1.60
C LYS A 28 -1.15 -4.50 1.22
N THR A 29 -0.50 -5.56 1.67
CA THR A 29 0.90 -5.88 1.39
C THR A 29 1.03 -7.28 0.84
N HIS A 30 2.02 -7.48 -0.03
CA HIS A 30 2.37 -8.74 -0.65
C HIS A 30 3.87 -9.01 -0.50
N GLY A 31 4.22 -10.26 -0.24
CA GLY A 31 5.62 -10.68 -0.06
C GLY A 31 6.08 -10.59 1.38
N THR A 32 7.38 -10.38 1.60
CA THR A 32 7.98 -10.28 2.94
C THR A 32 9.02 -9.18 2.98
N LEU A 33 8.89 -8.26 3.93
CA LEU A 33 9.89 -7.23 4.18
C LEU A 33 11.20 -7.89 4.66
N ASN A 34 12.29 -7.67 3.93
CA ASN A 34 13.58 -8.23 4.31
C ASN A 34 14.22 -7.42 5.48
N ALA A 35 15.28 -7.97 6.08
CA ALA A 35 15.94 -7.34 7.22
C ALA A 35 16.57 -5.97 6.90
N ALA A 36 17.08 -5.79 5.67
CA ALA A 36 17.67 -4.54 5.22
C ALA A 36 16.63 -3.45 4.89
N ARG A 37 15.36 -3.84 4.72
CA ARG A 37 14.23 -3.01 4.29
C ARG A 37 14.44 -2.29 2.96
N ASP A 38 15.24 -2.88 2.08
CA ASP A 38 15.57 -2.34 0.76
C ASP A 38 14.74 -2.95 -0.38
N ASN A 39 13.81 -3.86 -0.04
CA ASN A 39 12.92 -4.51 -1.00
C ASN A 39 11.49 -3.95 -1.02
N VAL A 40 11.27 -2.73 -0.52
CA VAL A 40 9.93 -2.11 -0.44
C VAL A 40 9.57 -1.42 -1.75
N VAL A 41 8.37 -1.71 -2.28
CA VAL A 41 7.79 -1.00 -3.42
C VAL A 41 6.41 -0.49 -3.06
N LEU A 42 6.23 0.83 -2.94
CA LEU A 42 4.91 1.41 -2.69
C LEU A 42 4.15 1.62 -4.01
N TYR A 43 2.94 1.05 -4.12
CA TYR A 43 2.09 1.20 -5.30
C TYR A 43 0.71 1.80 -4.98
N PRO A 44 0.48 3.10 -5.28
CA PRO A 44 -0.80 3.77 -5.04
C PRO A 44 -1.91 3.35 -6.03
N THR A 45 -3.17 3.53 -5.63
CA THR A 45 -4.31 3.33 -6.54
C THR A 45 -4.53 4.54 -7.47
N SER A 46 -4.87 4.24 -8.72
CA SER A 46 -5.30 5.23 -9.71
C SER A 46 -6.71 5.76 -9.40
N TYR A 47 -7.11 6.83 -10.10
CA TYR A 47 -8.45 7.39 -9.98
C TYR A 47 -9.54 6.32 -10.22
N GLY A 48 -10.44 6.17 -9.23
CA GLY A 48 -11.55 5.21 -9.28
C GLY A 48 -11.18 3.76 -8.94
N ALA A 49 -9.90 3.43 -8.78
CA ALA A 49 -9.45 2.08 -8.43
C ALA A 49 -9.30 1.88 -6.92
N GLN A 50 -9.48 0.65 -6.48
CA GLN A 50 -9.17 0.15 -5.15
C GLN A 50 -7.98 -0.82 -5.22
N HIS A 51 -7.36 -1.14 -4.08
CA HIS A 51 -6.21 -2.05 -4.06
C HIS A 51 -6.48 -3.45 -4.68
N PRO A 52 -7.70 -4.04 -4.63
CA PRO A 52 -7.96 -5.31 -5.30
C PRO A 52 -7.88 -5.21 -6.83
N ASP A 53 -8.20 -4.05 -7.41
CA ASP A 53 -8.15 -3.81 -8.86
C ASP A 53 -6.71 -3.81 -9.41
N LEU A 54 -5.71 -3.78 -8.53
CA LEU A 54 -4.29 -3.78 -8.88
C LEU A 54 -3.65 -5.17 -8.77
N GLU A 55 -4.34 -6.16 -8.19
CA GLU A 55 -3.74 -7.47 -7.88
C GLU A 55 -3.29 -8.24 -9.12
N TRP A 56 -3.84 -7.94 -10.30
CA TRP A 56 -3.39 -8.54 -11.56
C TRP A 56 -1.93 -8.24 -11.91
N LEU A 57 -1.33 -7.19 -11.34
CA LEU A 57 0.09 -6.85 -11.52
C LEU A 57 1.02 -7.67 -10.61
N ILE A 58 0.47 -8.35 -9.59
CA ILE A 58 1.23 -8.99 -8.52
C ILE A 58 1.25 -10.50 -8.74
N GLY A 59 2.43 -11.05 -9.01
CA GLY A 59 2.59 -12.47 -9.27
C GLY A 59 4.03 -12.90 -9.51
N PRO A 60 4.35 -14.20 -9.33
CA PRO A 60 5.70 -14.72 -9.49
C PRO A 60 6.23 -14.46 -10.91
N GLU A 61 7.53 -14.18 -11.02
CA GLU A 61 8.24 -13.87 -12.27
C GLU A 61 7.75 -12.59 -12.98
N GLY A 62 6.87 -11.81 -12.34
CA GLY A 62 6.33 -10.55 -12.84
C GLY A 62 7.11 -9.31 -12.42
N VAL A 63 6.61 -8.13 -12.81
CA VAL A 63 7.21 -6.83 -12.42
C VAL A 63 7.09 -6.61 -10.91
N LEU A 64 5.92 -6.91 -10.33
CA LEU A 64 5.66 -6.87 -8.89
C LEU A 64 5.65 -8.29 -8.32
N ASP A 65 6.78 -8.99 -8.45
CA ASP A 65 6.94 -10.34 -7.89
C ASP A 65 7.05 -10.30 -6.35
N PRO A 66 6.09 -10.89 -5.61
CA PRO A 66 6.11 -10.91 -4.15
C PRO A 66 7.16 -11.85 -3.53
N GLY A 67 7.82 -12.68 -4.34
CA GLY A 67 9.03 -13.42 -3.95
C GLY A 67 10.28 -12.56 -3.92
N ARG A 68 10.28 -11.43 -4.64
CA ARG A 68 11.41 -10.48 -4.72
C ARG A 68 11.16 -9.21 -3.91
N TRP A 69 9.96 -8.65 -4.01
CA TRP A 69 9.60 -7.38 -3.39
C TRP A 69 8.62 -7.58 -2.23
N PHE A 70 8.69 -6.68 -1.27
CA PHE A 70 7.61 -6.38 -0.35
C PHE A 70 6.83 -5.20 -0.96
N ILE A 71 5.69 -5.53 -1.56
CA ILE A 71 4.81 -4.56 -2.22
C ILE A 71 3.73 -4.12 -1.24
#